data_AF-A0A1S2ZLV5-F1
#
_entry.id   AF-A0A1S2ZLV5-F1
#
_cell.length_a   1.000
_cell.length_b   1.000
_cell.length_c   1.000
_cell.angle_alpha   90.00
_cell.angle_beta   90.00
_cell.angle_gamma   90.00
#
_symmetry.space_group_name_H-M   'P 1'
#
loop_
_entity.id
_entity.type
_entity.pdbx_description
1 polymer ?
#
loop_
_entity_poly.entity_id
_entity_poly.type
_entity_poly.pdbx_seq_one_letter_code
_entity_poly.pdbx_strand_id
1 'polypeptide(L)'
;MALLGAIACCLLLSWHCPAGLGFPGPAPAIGQFWHVTDLHLDPTYHLTDDHRKVCASSKGANASNPGPFGDILCDSPYQLILSAFDFIKNSGQKTSFMIWTGDSPPHVPVHELSTDTVINVIANMTNTVQSLFPNLQVFPALGNHDYWPQDQLPIATSKVYNAVANLWKPWLNEEAIGTLRKGGFYSQKVHPNMNLRIISLNTNLYYSPNNVTLNKTDPANQFEWLENTLNISQQNKEKVYIIAHVPVGYLPYANTITAMREYYNEKLINIFRKYSSVIAGQFYGHTHRDSIMVLSDIKGNPISSLFVAPAVTPVKSIKEKQTNNPGIRLFQYDPHDYKLLDMLQYYLNLTDANLKENATWKQEYNLIQAYGIEDLQPKSLYELAKQFASWDSKQFIKYYNYFFVSYDNSVICSGICKAFQICAIMNLDHTSYRDCLKQYYIK
;
A
#
# COMPACT_ATOMS: atom_id res chain seq x y z
N MET A 1 -87.88 18.91 38.48
CA MET A 1 -86.88 19.63 37.66
C MET A 1 -85.53 19.14 38.15
N ALA A 2 -84.93 18.17 37.42
CA ALA A 2 -83.87 18.43 36.44
C ALA A 2 -82.59 18.96 37.12
N LEU A 3 -81.39 18.39 36.98
CA LEU A 3 -80.89 17.28 36.17
C LEU A 3 -79.44 17.00 36.69
N LEU A 4 -79.07 15.71 36.81
CA LEU A 4 -77.78 15.04 36.46
C LEU A 4 -76.46 15.79 36.75
N GLY A 5 -75.52 15.27 37.57
CA GLY A 5 -74.69 14.06 37.34
C GLY A 5 -73.28 14.51 36.88
N ALA A 6 -72.14 13.96 37.27
CA ALA A 6 -71.80 12.69 37.88
C ALA A 6 -70.41 12.75 38.57
N ILE A 7 -70.24 11.88 39.55
CA ILE A 7 -69.01 11.55 40.27
C ILE A 7 -68.07 10.78 39.34
N ALA A 8 -66.81 11.21 39.22
CA ALA A 8 -65.78 10.44 38.52
C ALA A 8 -64.91 9.68 39.53
N CYS A 9 -65.06 8.35 39.52
CA CYS A 9 -64.19 7.39 40.21
C CYS A 9 -62.73 7.50 39.76
N CYS A 10 -61.81 7.46 40.71
CA CYS A 10 -60.39 7.22 40.48
C CYS A 10 -60.17 5.78 39.99
N LEU A 11 -59.67 5.62 38.76
CA LEU A 11 -59.06 4.37 38.29
C LEU A 11 -57.57 4.63 38.08
N LEU A 12 -56.76 4.00 38.94
CA LEU A 12 -55.31 3.90 38.80
C LEU A 12 -54.98 2.98 37.63
N LEU A 13 -54.59 3.57 36.49
CA LEU A 13 -53.96 2.85 35.39
C LEU A 13 -52.46 2.82 35.61
N SER A 14 -51.95 1.65 36.01
CA SER A 14 -50.53 1.33 35.97
C SER A 14 -50.05 1.24 34.52
N TRP A 15 -49.41 2.30 34.02
CA TRP A 15 -48.65 2.23 32.77
C TRP A 15 -47.37 1.42 33.01
N HIS A 16 -47.33 0.21 32.46
CA HIS A 16 -46.08 -0.47 32.17
C HIS A 16 -45.39 0.27 31.03
N CYS A 17 -44.29 0.97 31.33
CA CYS A 17 -43.34 1.41 30.32
C CYS A 17 -42.77 0.16 29.62
N PRO A 18 -42.87 0.04 28.29
CA PRO A 18 -42.07 -0.93 27.56
C PRO A 18 -40.60 -0.59 27.76
N ALA A 19 -39.76 -1.60 27.97
CA ALA A 19 -38.31 -1.47 28.02
C ALA A 19 -37.85 -0.60 26.84
N GLY A 20 -37.10 0.45 27.16
CA GLY A 20 -36.60 1.40 26.19
C GLY A 20 -35.88 0.67 25.06
N LEU A 21 -36.41 0.83 23.85
CA LEU A 21 -35.65 0.66 22.63
C LEU A 21 -34.49 1.66 22.73
N GLY A 22 -33.32 1.16 23.14
CA GLY A 22 -32.09 1.93 23.05
C GLY A 22 -31.95 2.38 21.61
N PHE A 23 -32.06 3.68 21.37
CA PHE A 23 -31.61 4.26 20.12
C PHE A 23 -30.20 3.71 19.86
N PRO A 24 -29.92 3.11 18.69
CA PRO A 24 -28.55 2.77 18.37
C PRO A 24 -27.77 4.06 18.51
N GLY A 25 -26.81 4.07 19.44
CA GLY A 25 -25.86 5.18 19.54
C GLY A 25 -25.28 5.46 18.16
N PRO A 26 -24.79 6.68 17.90
CA PRO A 26 -24.18 7.00 16.60
C PRO A 26 -23.20 5.89 16.23
N ALA A 27 -23.34 5.36 15.01
CA ALA A 27 -22.44 4.33 14.51
C ALA A 27 -20.99 4.77 14.80
N PRO A 28 -20.15 3.87 15.33
CA PRO A 28 -18.78 4.24 15.66
C PRO A 28 -18.09 4.86 14.45
N ALA A 29 -17.32 5.93 14.69
CA ALA A 29 -16.63 6.62 13.61
C ALA A 29 -15.66 5.66 12.91
N ILE A 30 -15.80 5.50 11.59
CA ILE A 30 -14.90 4.70 10.76
C ILE A 30 -13.49 5.29 10.82
N GLY A 31 -12.49 4.47 11.13
CA GLY A 31 -11.10 4.87 11.06
C GLY A 31 -10.63 4.96 9.62
N GLN A 32 -9.79 5.94 9.30
CA GLN A 32 -9.24 6.10 7.96
C GLN A 32 -7.73 6.33 7.98
N PHE A 33 -7.00 5.81 6.99
CA PHE A 33 -5.58 6.13 6.79
C PHE A 33 -5.21 6.17 5.32
N TRP A 34 -4.27 7.06 4.97
CA TRP A 34 -3.72 7.14 3.62
C TRP A 34 -2.57 6.15 3.43
N HIS A 35 -2.44 5.62 2.23
CA HIS A 35 -1.26 4.89 1.76
C HIS A 35 -0.72 5.56 0.50
N VAL A 36 0.51 6.07 0.61
CA VAL A 36 1.28 6.65 -0.50
C VAL A 36 2.57 5.84 -0.67
N THR A 37 3.05 5.70 -1.90
CA THR A 37 4.25 4.91 -2.20
C THR A 37 4.88 5.36 -3.50
N ASP A 38 6.16 5.05 -3.68
CA ASP A 38 6.86 5.15 -4.96
C ASP A 38 6.70 6.55 -5.57
N LEU A 39 7.15 7.55 -4.80
CA LEU A 39 7.06 8.96 -5.19
C LEU A 39 8.03 9.26 -6.34
N HIS A 40 9.24 8.70 -6.26
CA HIS A 40 10.35 8.87 -7.20
C HIS A 40 10.44 10.30 -7.73
N LEU A 41 10.87 11.23 -6.89
CA LEU A 41 11.15 12.60 -7.31
C LEU A 41 12.31 12.59 -8.30
N ASP A 42 12.11 13.14 -9.50
CA ASP A 42 13.17 13.56 -10.40
C ASP A 42 13.44 15.06 -10.22
N PRO A 43 14.51 15.46 -9.51
CA PRO A 43 14.83 16.87 -9.30
C PRO A 43 15.27 17.59 -10.59
N THR A 44 15.56 16.84 -11.66
CA THR A 44 16.02 17.39 -12.94
C THR A 44 14.87 17.74 -13.87
N TYR A 45 13.64 17.35 -13.54
CA TYR A 45 12.48 17.54 -14.41
C TYR A 45 12.28 19.02 -14.76
N HIS A 46 12.35 19.35 -16.05
CA HIS A 46 12.01 20.67 -16.58
C HIS A 46 11.55 20.56 -18.05
N LEU A 47 10.65 21.45 -18.47
CA LEU A 47 10.19 21.49 -19.86
C LEU A 47 11.24 22.19 -20.73
N THR A 48 11.58 21.57 -21.86
CA THR A 48 12.58 22.07 -22.82
C THR A 48 12.35 21.44 -24.20
N ASP A 49 12.76 22.13 -25.26
CA ASP A 49 12.58 21.65 -26.65
C ASP A 49 13.34 20.35 -26.93
N ASP A 50 14.49 20.12 -26.28
CA ASP A 50 15.22 18.86 -26.38
C ASP A 50 14.63 17.85 -25.39
N HIS A 51 13.63 17.08 -25.84
CA HIS A 51 12.91 16.11 -25.01
C HIS A 51 13.81 15.06 -24.32
N ARG A 52 15.08 14.89 -24.75
CA ARG A 52 16.07 14.04 -24.08
C ARG A 52 16.64 14.63 -22.80
N LYS A 53 16.44 15.93 -22.58
CA LYS A 53 16.93 16.70 -21.42
C LYS A 53 15.81 17.07 -20.46
N VAL A 54 14.58 16.66 -20.74
CA VAL A 54 13.43 16.96 -19.87
C VAL A 54 13.63 16.37 -18.48
N CYS A 55 14.15 15.15 -18.39
CA CYS A 55 14.35 14.45 -17.13
C CYS A 55 15.52 13.46 -17.26
N ALA A 56 16.33 13.32 -16.21
CA ALA A 56 17.43 12.36 -16.18
C ALA A 56 16.92 10.91 -16.10
N SER A 57 15.76 10.70 -15.47
CA SER A 57 15.09 9.40 -15.34
C SER A 57 14.75 8.73 -16.68
N SER A 58 14.59 9.49 -17.77
CA SER A 58 14.42 8.93 -19.12
C SER A 58 15.70 8.31 -19.69
N LYS A 59 16.85 8.54 -19.04
CA LYS A 59 18.18 8.02 -19.43
C LYS A 59 18.54 8.42 -20.87
N GLY A 60 18.21 9.65 -21.25
CA GLY A 60 18.48 10.22 -22.58
C GLY A 60 17.46 9.82 -23.66
N ALA A 61 16.40 9.12 -23.31
CA ALA A 61 15.25 8.92 -24.20
C ALA A 61 14.47 10.23 -24.36
N ASN A 62 13.86 10.43 -25.53
CA ASN A 62 12.91 11.51 -25.71
C ASN A 62 11.71 11.27 -24.79
N ALA A 63 11.44 12.19 -23.85
CA ALA A 63 10.16 12.26 -23.16
C ALA A 63 9.01 12.29 -24.19
N SER A 64 7.93 11.55 -23.91
CA SER A 64 6.90 11.24 -24.89
C SER A 64 6.05 12.45 -25.25
N ASN A 65 5.45 13.08 -24.25
CA ASN A 65 4.63 14.28 -24.33
C ASN A 65 4.67 15.01 -22.98
N PRO A 66 5.83 15.58 -22.62
CA PRO A 66 6.06 16.12 -21.28
C PRO A 66 5.17 17.33 -21.00
N GLY A 67 4.65 17.41 -19.79
CA GLY A 67 3.86 18.54 -19.30
C GLY A 67 4.16 18.85 -17.83
N PRO A 68 3.49 19.85 -17.24
CA PRO A 68 3.83 20.33 -15.89
C PRO A 68 3.73 19.27 -14.78
N PHE A 69 2.96 18.19 -14.99
CA PHE A 69 2.78 17.12 -14.01
C PHE A 69 3.55 15.85 -14.37
N GLY A 70 4.41 15.86 -15.39
CA GLY A 70 5.30 14.75 -15.70
C GLY A 70 5.16 14.21 -17.13
N ASP A 71 5.80 13.08 -17.36
CA ASP A 71 5.75 12.31 -18.61
C ASP A 71 5.86 10.82 -18.27
N ILE A 72 5.29 9.94 -19.10
CA ILE A 72 5.35 8.50 -18.86
C ILE A 72 6.78 7.91 -18.97
N LEU A 73 7.75 8.63 -19.53
CA LEU A 73 9.16 8.20 -19.57
C LEU A 73 10.01 8.91 -18.50
N CYS A 74 9.39 9.72 -17.66
CA CYS A 74 10.04 10.42 -16.57
C CYS A 74 9.49 9.95 -15.22
N ASP A 75 10.36 10.01 -14.22
CA ASP A 75 9.95 10.05 -12.83
C ASP A 75 9.26 11.38 -12.47
N SER A 76 8.67 11.44 -11.27
CA SER A 76 7.78 12.51 -10.88
C SER A 76 8.49 13.86 -10.79
N PRO A 77 7.99 14.93 -11.45
CA PRO A 77 8.35 16.28 -11.04
C PRO A 77 7.83 16.56 -9.64
N TYR A 78 8.49 17.50 -8.93
CA TYR A 78 8.04 17.93 -7.60
C TYR A 78 6.58 18.40 -7.60
N GLN A 79 6.14 19.06 -8.69
CA GLN A 79 4.77 19.54 -8.85
C GLN A 79 3.72 18.41 -8.83
N LEU A 80 4.04 17.23 -9.38
CA LEU A 80 3.14 16.07 -9.34
C LEU A 80 2.97 15.58 -7.91
N ILE A 81 4.09 15.39 -7.20
CA ILE A 81 4.10 14.93 -5.80
C ILE A 81 3.36 15.92 -4.90
N LEU A 82 3.62 17.22 -5.08
CA LEU A 82 2.93 18.27 -4.33
C LEU A 82 1.42 18.24 -4.60
N SER A 83 1.00 18.07 -5.85
CA SER A 83 -0.43 17.97 -6.18
C SER A 83 -1.13 16.79 -5.51
N ALA A 84 -0.44 15.65 -5.34
CA ALA A 84 -0.96 14.48 -4.64
C ALA A 84 -1.19 14.78 -3.16
N PHE A 85 -0.21 15.39 -2.49
CA PHE A 85 -0.35 15.77 -1.08
C PHE A 85 -1.33 16.92 -0.85
N ASP A 86 -1.40 17.88 -1.77
CA ASP A 86 -2.41 18.94 -1.73
C ASP A 86 -3.82 18.38 -1.89
N PHE A 87 -4.02 17.39 -2.76
CA PHE A 87 -5.29 16.67 -2.83
C PHE A 87 -5.61 15.97 -1.51
N ILE A 88 -4.66 15.22 -0.93
CA ILE A 88 -4.85 14.54 0.38
C ILE A 88 -5.31 15.55 1.44
N LYS A 89 -4.63 16.69 1.54
CA LYS A 89 -4.93 17.76 2.50
C LYS A 89 -6.31 18.38 2.30
N ASN A 90 -6.72 18.56 1.05
CA ASN A 90 -7.98 19.24 0.70
C ASN A 90 -9.15 18.28 0.41
N SER A 91 -8.93 16.95 0.54
CA SER A 91 -9.94 15.92 0.25
C SER A 91 -11.17 15.93 1.16
N GLY A 92 -11.09 16.61 2.31
CA GLY A 92 -12.10 16.57 3.36
C GLY A 92 -12.14 15.28 4.17
N GLN A 93 -11.27 14.30 3.85
CA GLN A 93 -11.17 13.03 4.57
C GLN A 93 -10.47 13.24 5.93
N LYS A 94 -11.00 12.61 6.97
CA LYS A 94 -10.43 12.69 8.32
C LYS A 94 -9.62 11.43 8.60
N THR A 95 -8.30 11.53 8.51
CA THR A 95 -7.41 10.37 8.67
C THR A 95 -6.67 10.36 9.99
N SER A 96 -6.55 9.17 10.58
CA SER A 96 -5.84 8.91 11.83
C SER A 96 -4.32 8.92 11.63
N PHE A 97 -3.84 8.40 10.50
CA PHE A 97 -2.42 8.29 10.16
C PHE A 97 -2.22 8.15 8.65
N MET A 98 -0.95 8.10 8.22
CA MET A 98 -0.54 7.75 6.87
C MET A 98 0.54 6.67 6.91
N ILE A 99 0.52 5.76 5.95
CA ILE A 99 1.64 4.85 5.67
C ILE A 99 2.32 5.31 4.38
N TRP A 100 3.66 5.32 4.40
CA TRP A 100 4.48 5.73 3.27
C TRP A 100 5.52 4.66 2.96
N THR A 101 5.30 3.84 1.94
CA THR A 101 6.13 2.63 1.70
C THR A 101 7.34 2.87 0.80
N GLY A 102 7.95 4.06 0.89
CA GLY A 102 9.30 4.32 0.36
C GLY A 102 9.38 4.69 -1.12
N ASP A 103 10.61 4.61 -1.63
CA ASP A 103 11.06 4.93 -2.99
C ASP A 103 10.89 6.41 -3.37
N SER A 104 11.81 7.21 -2.85
CA SER A 104 11.86 8.66 -3.03
C SER A 104 12.79 9.11 -4.17
N PRO A 105 14.03 8.58 -4.33
CA PRO A 105 14.93 8.97 -5.41
C PRO A 105 14.50 8.48 -6.79
N PRO A 106 14.97 9.11 -7.90
CA PRO A 106 14.59 8.74 -9.24
C PRO A 106 15.36 7.52 -9.76
N HIS A 107 14.87 6.94 -10.85
CA HIS A 107 15.51 5.87 -11.61
C HIS A 107 16.58 6.42 -12.55
N VAL A 108 17.74 6.79 -12.02
CA VAL A 108 18.92 7.18 -12.80
C VAL A 108 20.05 6.16 -12.63
N PRO A 109 21.04 6.11 -13.54
CA PRO A 109 22.24 5.29 -13.32
C PRO A 109 22.90 5.57 -11.97
N VAL A 110 23.42 4.53 -11.31
CA VAL A 110 24.01 4.61 -9.95
C VAL A 110 25.03 5.75 -9.80
N HIS A 111 25.82 6.02 -10.84
CA HIS A 111 26.87 7.04 -10.83
C HIS A 111 26.35 8.49 -10.92
N GLU A 112 25.07 8.69 -11.22
CA GLU A 112 24.40 10.00 -11.20
C GLU A 112 23.81 10.34 -9.82
N LEU A 113 23.79 9.37 -8.89
CA LEU A 113 23.40 9.56 -7.50
C LEU A 113 24.60 9.43 -6.57
N SER A 114 24.37 9.80 -5.32
CA SER A 114 25.28 9.58 -4.19
C SER A 114 24.46 9.32 -2.93
N THR A 115 25.10 8.84 -1.86
CA THR A 115 24.44 8.71 -0.55
C THR A 115 23.83 10.03 -0.08
N ASP A 116 24.51 11.16 -0.33
CA ASP A 116 24.02 12.47 0.11
C ASP A 116 22.84 12.95 -0.74
N THR A 117 22.88 12.71 -2.06
CA THR A 117 21.74 13.00 -2.95
C THR A 117 20.51 12.20 -2.54
N VAL A 118 20.66 10.90 -2.26
CA VAL A 118 19.57 10.03 -1.79
C VAL A 118 18.99 10.56 -0.48
N ILE A 119 19.83 10.86 0.52
CA ILE A 119 19.38 11.42 1.81
C ILE A 119 18.65 12.75 1.60
N ASN A 120 19.14 13.62 0.72
CA ASN A 120 18.51 14.91 0.45
C ASN A 120 17.13 14.77 -0.20
N VAL A 121 16.94 13.80 -1.11
CA VAL A 121 15.63 13.54 -1.69
C VAL A 121 14.66 12.98 -0.65
N ILE A 122 15.08 12.02 0.18
CA ILE A 122 14.26 11.50 1.28
C ILE A 122 13.91 12.61 2.29
N ALA A 123 14.86 13.49 2.60
CA ALA A 123 14.64 14.64 3.47
C ALA A 123 13.64 15.64 2.85
N ASN A 124 13.73 15.90 1.54
CA ASN A 124 12.77 16.75 0.84
C ASN A 124 11.34 16.20 0.94
N MET A 125 11.15 14.90 0.64
CA MET A 125 9.85 14.25 0.77
C MET A 125 9.33 14.26 2.22
N THR A 126 10.20 13.93 3.18
CA THR A 126 9.86 13.96 4.61
C THR A 126 9.41 15.37 5.04
N ASN A 127 10.17 16.41 4.69
CA ASN A 127 9.86 17.79 5.06
C ASN A 127 8.59 18.29 4.37
N THR A 128 8.34 17.89 3.12
CA THR A 128 7.11 18.21 2.39
C THR A 128 5.90 17.65 3.14
N VAL A 129 5.95 16.37 3.54
CA VAL A 129 4.87 15.73 4.31
C VAL A 129 4.70 16.38 5.68
N GLN A 130 5.78 16.61 6.43
CA GLN A 130 5.71 17.26 7.75
C GLN A 130 5.12 18.68 7.67
N SER A 131 5.46 19.44 6.63
CA SER A 131 4.96 20.80 6.43
C SER A 131 3.47 20.83 6.09
N LEU A 132 3.00 19.89 5.28
CA LEU A 132 1.59 19.81 4.87
C LEU A 132 0.70 19.17 5.95
N PHE A 133 1.26 18.25 6.74
CA PHE A 133 0.54 17.45 7.74
C PHE A 133 1.25 17.44 9.11
N PRO A 134 1.41 18.60 9.78
CA PRO A 134 2.21 18.72 11.01
C PRO A 134 1.67 17.88 12.18
N ASN A 135 0.39 17.52 12.16
CA ASN A 135 -0.29 16.78 13.23
C ASN A 135 -0.59 15.32 12.85
N LEU A 136 -0.19 14.86 11.66
CA LEU A 136 -0.48 13.50 11.22
C LEU A 136 0.72 12.59 11.54
N GLN A 137 0.45 11.48 12.24
CA GLN A 137 1.47 10.45 12.41
C GLN A 137 1.66 9.70 11.08
N VAL A 138 2.91 9.60 10.61
CA VAL A 138 3.26 8.90 9.38
C VAL A 138 4.13 7.70 9.74
N PHE A 139 3.90 6.56 9.08
CA PHE A 139 4.69 5.35 9.23
C PHE A 139 5.42 5.05 7.92
N PRO A 140 6.69 5.48 7.79
CA PRO A 140 7.47 5.23 6.59
C PRO A 140 8.10 3.84 6.60
N ALA A 141 8.25 3.24 5.42
CA ALA A 141 9.18 2.15 5.14
C ALA A 141 10.20 2.61 4.09
N LEU A 142 11.41 2.07 4.12
CA LEU A 142 12.41 2.31 3.08
C LEU A 142 12.10 1.46 1.85
N GLY A 143 12.26 2.03 0.66
CA GLY A 143 12.30 1.31 -0.59
C GLY A 143 13.71 1.00 -1.09
N ASN A 144 13.82 0.29 -2.21
CA ASN A 144 15.11 -0.15 -2.73
C ASN A 144 15.90 1.01 -3.38
N HIS A 145 15.22 2.06 -3.85
CA HIS A 145 15.86 3.30 -4.32
C HIS A 145 16.25 4.26 -3.19
N ASP A 146 15.75 4.07 -1.97
CA ASP A 146 16.10 4.88 -0.79
C ASP A 146 17.49 4.53 -0.21
N TYR A 147 18.43 4.05 -1.04
CA TYR A 147 19.79 3.75 -0.65
C TYR A 147 20.76 4.01 -1.82
N TRP A 148 22.04 4.24 -1.51
CA TRP A 148 23.08 4.34 -2.53
C TRP A 148 24.26 3.40 -2.23
N PRO A 149 24.69 2.58 -3.20
CA PRO A 149 24.00 2.29 -4.47
C PRO A 149 22.59 1.71 -4.27
N GLN A 150 21.67 1.94 -5.22
CA GLN A 150 20.32 1.39 -5.15
C GLN A 150 20.33 -0.13 -4.92
N ASP A 151 19.31 -0.64 -4.25
CA ASP A 151 19.10 -2.04 -3.87
C ASP A 151 20.06 -2.60 -2.80
N GLN A 152 21.25 -2.01 -2.60
CA GLN A 152 22.31 -2.56 -1.74
C GLN A 152 22.12 -2.23 -0.25
N LEU A 153 20.91 -2.41 0.27
CA LEU A 153 20.57 -2.09 1.66
C LEU A 153 21.31 -3.03 2.64
N PRO A 154 22.05 -2.50 3.63
CA PRO A 154 22.94 -3.28 4.48
C PRO A 154 22.24 -3.96 5.66
N ILE A 155 22.91 -4.98 6.22
CA ILE A 155 22.41 -5.72 7.41
C ILE A 155 22.78 -5.08 8.75
N ALA A 156 23.41 -3.91 8.73
CA ALA A 156 23.90 -3.19 9.89
C ALA A 156 23.68 -1.69 9.71
N THR A 157 23.99 -0.90 10.74
CA THR A 157 23.82 0.55 10.71
C THR A 157 24.57 1.19 9.54
N SER A 158 23.98 2.25 8.99
CA SER A 158 24.51 2.96 7.82
C SER A 158 24.23 4.46 7.91
N LYS A 159 24.88 5.26 7.06
CA LYS A 159 24.62 6.71 6.99
C LYS A 159 23.15 7.00 6.66
N VAL A 160 22.58 6.25 5.73
CA VAL A 160 21.16 6.38 5.33
C VAL A 160 20.23 6.00 6.49
N TYR A 161 20.43 4.85 7.13
CA TYR A 161 19.59 4.42 8.26
C TYR A 161 19.62 5.42 9.41
N ASN A 162 20.80 5.99 9.69
CA ASN A 162 20.92 7.04 10.69
C ASN A 162 20.24 8.36 10.29
N ALA A 163 20.30 8.72 9.01
CA ALA A 163 19.66 9.93 8.49
C ALA A 163 18.14 9.82 8.54
N VAL A 164 17.55 8.73 8.04
CA VAL A 164 16.09 8.53 8.09
C VAL A 164 15.58 8.38 9.51
N ALA A 165 16.35 7.74 10.40
CA ALA A 165 16.04 7.68 11.81
C ALA A 165 16.15 9.05 12.53
N ASN A 166 16.80 10.05 11.95
CA ASN A 166 16.74 11.43 12.44
C ASN A 166 15.53 12.16 11.86
N LEU A 167 15.30 12.02 10.55
CA LEU A 167 14.20 12.65 9.82
C LEU A 167 12.82 12.21 10.34
N TRP A 168 12.68 10.94 10.71
CA TRP A 168 11.40 10.34 11.12
C TRP A 168 11.18 10.31 12.63
N LYS A 169 12.08 10.90 13.43
CA LYS A 169 11.89 11.04 14.90
C LYS A 169 10.54 11.65 15.29
N PRO A 170 9.99 12.65 14.58
CA PRO A 170 8.69 13.23 14.96
C PRO A 170 7.53 12.22 14.96
N TRP A 171 7.66 11.10 14.25
CA TRP A 171 6.59 10.11 14.10
C TRP A 171 6.79 8.83 14.92
N LEU A 172 8.01 8.61 15.43
CA LEU A 172 8.46 7.32 15.98
C LEU A 172 9.05 7.49 17.38
N ASN A 173 8.82 6.51 18.24
CA ASN A 173 9.42 6.46 19.58
C ASN A 173 10.89 6.01 19.54
N GLU A 174 11.59 6.13 20.68
CA GLU A 174 13.01 5.80 20.76
C GLU A 174 13.33 4.32 20.47
N GLU A 175 12.42 3.39 20.77
CA GLU A 175 12.60 1.97 20.45
C GLU A 175 12.57 1.72 18.92
N ALA A 176 11.59 2.34 18.25
CA ALA A 176 11.47 2.31 16.80
C ALA A 176 12.69 2.98 16.13
N ILE A 177 13.15 4.12 16.65
CA ILE A 177 14.37 4.78 16.18
C ILE A 177 15.59 3.88 16.37
N GLY A 178 15.71 3.19 17.50
CA GLY A 178 16.82 2.28 17.79
C GLY A 178 16.92 1.10 16.83
N THR A 179 15.79 0.50 16.44
CA THR A 179 15.74 -0.60 15.46
C THR A 179 15.93 -0.11 14.03
N LEU A 180 15.33 1.04 13.68
CA LEU A 180 15.49 1.68 12.37
C LEU A 180 16.97 1.99 12.07
N ARG A 181 17.72 2.51 13.04
CA ARG A 181 19.17 2.76 12.89
C ARG A 181 19.99 1.50 12.63
N LYS A 182 19.54 0.35 13.15
CA LYS A 182 20.28 -0.92 13.07
C LYS A 182 20.04 -1.66 11.77
N GLY A 183 18.81 -1.67 11.26
CA GLY A 183 18.44 -2.52 10.12
C GLY A 183 17.38 -1.95 9.18
N GLY A 184 16.96 -0.70 9.33
CA GLY A 184 15.97 -0.09 8.43
C GLY A 184 14.51 -0.51 8.69
N PHE A 185 14.24 -1.24 9.79
CA PHE A 185 12.90 -1.73 10.16
C PHE A 185 12.55 -1.32 11.60
N TYR A 186 11.26 -1.27 11.94
CA TYR A 186 10.80 -0.94 13.29
C TYR A 186 9.33 -1.37 13.51
N SER A 187 8.86 -1.26 14.76
CA SER A 187 7.43 -1.29 15.06
C SER A 187 7.02 -0.11 15.91
N GLN A 188 5.79 0.39 15.73
CA GLN A 188 5.28 1.56 16.43
C GLN A 188 3.79 1.42 16.67
N LYS A 189 3.33 1.76 17.87
CA LYS A 189 1.89 1.86 18.18
C LYS A 189 1.30 3.12 17.56
N VAL A 190 0.07 3.00 17.05
CA VAL A 190 -0.66 4.12 16.45
C VAL A 190 -1.28 4.98 17.56
N HIS A 191 -1.01 6.28 17.56
CA HIS A 191 -1.69 7.20 18.48
C HIS A 191 -3.03 7.69 17.85
N PRO A 192 -4.12 7.80 18.63
CA PRO A 192 -4.31 7.33 20.00
C PRO A 192 -4.72 5.83 20.11
N ASN A 193 -4.82 5.11 18.99
CA ASN A 193 -5.23 3.71 18.92
C ASN A 193 -4.14 2.73 19.38
N MET A 194 -3.87 2.71 20.69
CA MET A 194 -2.72 1.97 21.27
C MET A 194 -2.78 0.44 21.15
N ASN A 195 -3.90 -0.12 20.65
CA ASN A 195 -4.06 -1.55 20.36
C ASN A 195 -3.80 -1.90 18.89
N LEU A 196 -3.50 -0.91 18.03
CA LEU A 196 -2.97 -1.11 16.69
C LEU A 196 -1.47 -0.83 16.67
N ARG A 197 -0.70 -1.78 16.14
CA ARG A 197 0.73 -1.65 15.90
C ARG A 197 1.02 -1.71 14.41
N ILE A 198 1.83 -0.76 13.94
CA ILE A 198 2.45 -0.84 12.62
C ILE A 198 3.79 -1.54 12.77
N ILE A 199 4.05 -2.53 11.93
CA ILE A 199 5.36 -3.14 11.75
C ILE A 199 5.85 -2.73 10.36
N SER A 200 6.89 -1.89 10.32
CA SER A 200 7.53 -1.47 9.09
C SER A 200 8.75 -2.34 8.82
N LEU A 201 8.63 -3.24 7.85
CA LEU A 201 9.69 -4.15 7.44
C LEU A 201 10.63 -3.50 6.43
N ASN A 202 11.88 -3.95 6.45
CA ASN A 202 12.85 -3.66 5.39
C ASN A 202 12.98 -4.90 4.51
N THR A 203 12.00 -5.08 3.62
CA THR A 203 11.98 -6.22 2.67
C THR A 203 12.98 -6.07 1.53
N ASN A 204 13.64 -4.91 1.40
CA ASN A 204 14.74 -4.72 0.46
C ASN A 204 15.96 -5.59 0.82
N LEU A 205 16.08 -6.05 2.08
CA LEU A 205 17.06 -7.07 2.48
C LEU A 205 16.82 -8.41 1.76
N TYR A 206 15.60 -8.66 1.31
CA TYR A 206 15.20 -9.90 0.66
C TYR A 206 15.17 -9.79 -0.87
N TYR A 207 15.30 -8.56 -1.39
CA TYR A 207 15.21 -8.26 -2.81
C TYR A 207 16.33 -8.93 -3.61
N SER A 208 15.99 -9.52 -4.76
CA SER A 208 16.92 -10.34 -5.54
C SER A 208 18.20 -9.62 -5.97
N PRO A 209 18.16 -8.33 -6.38
CA PRO A 209 19.35 -7.51 -6.66
C PRO A 209 20.24 -7.13 -5.46
N ASN A 210 19.81 -7.32 -4.21
CA ASN A 210 20.60 -6.89 -3.05
C ASN A 210 21.76 -7.87 -2.77
N ASN A 211 22.95 -7.58 -3.27
CA ASN A 211 24.10 -8.49 -3.13
C ASN A 211 24.63 -8.55 -1.69
N VAL A 212 24.30 -7.57 -0.84
CA VAL A 212 24.77 -7.49 0.56
C VAL A 212 24.21 -8.64 1.41
N THR A 213 23.05 -9.18 1.03
CA THR A 213 22.35 -10.23 1.79
C THR A 213 22.51 -11.63 1.22
N LEU A 214 23.36 -11.81 0.19
CA LEU A 214 23.64 -13.14 -0.36
C LEU A 214 24.12 -14.11 0.74
N ASN A 215 23.59 -15.32 0.72
CA ASN A 215 23.89 -16.40 1.68
C ASN A 215 23.63 -16.04 3.16
N LYS A 216 22.77 -15.05 3.46
CA LYS A 216 22.31 -14.76 4.82
C LYS A 216 20.99 -15.47 5.09
N THR A 217 20.89 -16.18 6.21
CA THR A 217 19.66 -16.90 6.60
C THR A 217 18.63 -15.99 7.29
N ASP A 218 19.09 -14.93 7.95
CA ASP A 218 18.27 -13.88 8.55
C ASP A 218 19.00 -12.52 8.52
N PRO A 219 18.98 -11.80 7.38
CA PRO A 219 19.68 -10.53 7.26
C PRO A 219 19.13 -9.51 8.27
N ALA A 220 20.05 -8.91 9.05
CA ALA A 220 19.77 -7.98 10.15
C ALA A 220 18.92 -8.56 11.30
N ASN A 221 18.80 -9.90 11.42
CA ASN A 221 17.95 -10.60 12.39
C ASN A 221 16.47 -10.16 12.32
N GLN A 222 16.01 -9.75 11.13
CA GLN A 222 14.68 -9.19 10.96
C GLN A 222 13.58 -10.25 11.09
N PHE A 223 13.82 -11.53 10.72
CA PHE A 223 12.84 -12.60 10.93
C PHE A 223 12.68 -12.92 12.41
N GLU A 224 13.78 -13.11 13.13
CA GLU A 224 13.74 -13.32 14.58
C GLU A 224 13.03 -12.15 15.29
N TRP A 225 13.39 -10.91 14.95
CA TRP A 225 12.74 -9.72 15.49
C TRP A 225 11.25 -9.66 15.16
N LEU A 226 10.85 -10.00 13.93
CA LEU A 226 9.45 -10.01 13.49
C LEU A 226 8.64 -11.03 14.28
N GLU A 227 9.13 -12.27 14.40
CA GLU A 227 8.45 -13.31 15.18
C GLU A 227 8.27 -12.90 16.65
N ASN A 228 9.31 -12.33 17.26
CA ASN A 228 9.23 -11.84 18.63
C ASN A 228 8.21 -10.70 18.77
N THR A 229 8.19 -9.75 17.84
CA THR A 229 7.26 -8.61 17.85
C THR A 229 5.80 -9.04 17.66
N LEU A 230 5.55 -9.99 16.75
CA LEU A 230 4.22 -10.55 16.53
C LEU A 230 3.75 -11.37 17.74
N ASN A 231 4.64 -12.15 18.36
CA ASN A 231 4.33 -12.88 19.58
C ASN A 231 3.96 -11.94 20.75
N ILE A 232 4.72 -10.85 20.94
CA ILE A 232 4.40 -9.82 21.93
C ILE A 232 3.03 -9.18 21.62
N SER A 233 2.76 -8.86 20.35
CA SER A 233 1.47 -8.30 19.92
C SER A 233 0.32 -9.25 20.23
N GLN A 234 0.51 -10.56 20.00
CA GLN A 234 -0.47 -11.59 20.35
C GLN A 234 -0.75 -11.65 21.86
N GLN A 235 0.30 -11.64 22.68
CA GLN A 235 0.18 -11.67 24.15
C GLN A 235 -0.52 -10.43 24.69
N ASN A 236 -0.25 -9.27 24.08
CA ASN A 236 -0.84 -8.00 24.45
C ASN A 236 -2.22 -7.74 23.81
N LYS A 237 -2.75 -8.70 23.03
CA LYS A 237 -4.02 -8.58 22.30
C LYS A 237 -4.08 -7.37 21.36
N GLU A 238 -2.92 -7.03 20.78
CA GLU A 238 -2.79 -6.00 19.74
C GLU A 238 -3.19 -6.59 18.38
N LYS A 239 -3.56 -5.71 17.45
CA LYS A 239 -3.64 -6.01 16.02
C LYS A 239 -2.49 -5.35 15.29
N VAL A 240 -2.08 -5.96 14.18
CA VAL A 240 -0.90 -5.54 13.43
C VAL A 240 -1.26 -5.22 11.99
N TYR A 241 -0.78 -4.08 11.51
CA TYR A 241 -0.61 -3.81 10.10
C TYR A 241 0.87 -3.96 9.73
N ILE A 242 1.15 -4.79 8.73
CA ILE A 242 2.49 -4.94 8.16
C ILE A 242 2.60 -3.93 7.02
N ILE A 243 3.63 -3.10 7.04
CA ILE A 243 3.99 -2.26 5.89
C ILE A 243 5.39 -2.62 5.43
N ALA A 244 5.63 -2.65 4.13
CA ALA A 244 6.96 -2.80 3.56
C ALA A 244 6.99 -2.25 2.13
N HIS A 245 8.16 -2.16 1.53
CA HIS A 245 8.28 -1.72 0.15
C HIS A 245 8.07 -2.89 -0.84
N VAL A 246 9.06 -3.78 -0.97
CA VAL A 246 8.99 -4.97 -1.84
C VAL A 246 7.97 -5.97 -1.28
N PRO A 247 6.95 -6.39 -2.05
CA PRO A 247 5.94 -7.34 -1.59
C PRO A 247 6.46 -8.77 -1.51
N VAL A 248 5.78 -9.61 -0.71
CA VAL A 248 5.87 -11.07 -0.83
C VAL A 248 5.13 -11.56 -2.08
N GLY A 249 5.29 -12.84 -2.40
CA GLY A 249 4.58 -13.51 -3.48
C GLY A 249 5.23 -13.32 -4.85
N TYR A 250 4.44 -13.63 -5.87
CA TYR A 250 4.84 -13.67 -7.27
C TYR A 250 4.49 -12.38 -8.01
N LEU A 251 5.36 -11.96 -8.93
CA LEU A 251 5.08 -10.83 -9.81
C LEU A 251 3.96 -11.22 -10.79
N PRO A 252 2.83 -10.49 -10.82
CA PRO A 252 1.62 -10.91 -11.54
C PRO A 252 1.72 -10.75 -13.07
N TYR A 253 2.87 -10.31 -13.57
CA TYR A 253 3.19 -10.11 -14.98
C TYR A 253 4.36 -11.00 -15.46
N ALA A 254 4.91 -11.86 -14.59
CA ALA A 254 6.07 -12.68 -14.91
C ALA A 254 5.86 -14.16 -14.56
N ASN A 255 6.46 -15.04 -15.35
CA ASN A 255 6.36 -16.47 -15.14
C ASN A 255 7.29 -16.93 -14.01
N THR A 256 6.72 -17.42 -12.90
CA THR A 256 7.47 -18.04 -11.78
C THR A 256 8.55 -17.14 -11.15
N ILE A 257 8.40 -15.81 -11.24
CA ILE A 257 9.33 -14.86 -10.60
C ILE A 257 8.67 -14.27 -9.35
N THR A 258 9.30 -14.45 -8.20
CA THR A 258 8.94 -13.78 -6.95
C THR A 258 9.54 -12.37 -6.88
N ALA A 259 8.88 -11.45 -6.19
CA ALA A 259 9.39 -10.09 -6.00
C ALA A 259 10.69 -10.05 -5.16
N MET A 260 10.82 -10.99 -4.21
CA MET A 260 12.02 -11.21 -3.41
C MET A 260 12.63 -12.60 -3.66
N ARG A 261 13.81 -12.92 -3.13
CA ARG A 261 14.38 -14.28 -3.28
C ARG A 261 13.46 -15.31 -2.63
N GLU A 262 13.26 -16.43 -3.32
CA GLU A 262 12.30 -17.47 -2.93
C GLU A 262 12.47 -17.94 -1.47
N TYR A 263 13.70 -18.16 -1.01
CA TYR A 263 13.97 -18.53 0.39
C TYR A 263 13.35 -17.57 1.40
N TYR A 264 13.47 -16.26 1.17
CA TYR A 264 12.91 -15.25 2.07
C TYR A 264 11.40 -15.11 1.91
N ASN A 265 10.89 -15.28 0.68
CA ASN A 265 9.45 -15.34 0.44
C ASN A 265 8.81 -16.44 1.29
N GLU A 266 9.31 -17.68 1.17
CA GLU A 266 8.81 -18.82 1.94
C GLU A 266 8.87 -18.58 3.45
N LYS A 267 9.99 -18.01 3.93
CA LYS A 267 10.17 -17.72 5.36
C LYS A 267 9.16 -16.69 5.87
N LEU A 268 8.94 -15.58 5.16
CA LEU A 268 7.92 -14.59 5.52
C LEU A 268 6.50 -15.16 5.46
N ILE A 269 6.18 -15.90 4.39
CA ILE A 269 4.86 -16.51 4.23
C ILE A 269 4.55 -17.45 5.40
N ASN A 270 5.53 -18.22 5.88
CA ASN A 270 5.34 -19.08 7.04
C ASN A 270 5.15 -18.29 8.35
N ILE A 271 5.88 -17.18 8.55
CA ILE A 271 5.68 -16.29 9.70
C ILE A 271 4.27 -15.67 9.65
N PHE A 272 3.85 -15.15 8.49
CA PHE A 272 2.53 -14.54 8.32
C PHE A 272 1.39 -15.55 8.49
N ARG A 273 1.56 -16.80 8.05
CA ARG A 273 0.60 -17.89 8.34
C ARG A 273 0.46 -18.12 9.84
N LYS A 274 1.59 -18.25 10.55
CA LYS A 274 1.65 -18.51 12.00
C LYS A 274 0.95 -17.43 12.82
N TYR A 275 1.07 -16.16 12.43
CA TYR A 275 0.53 -15.01 13.16
C TYR A 275 -0.66 -14.32 12.48
N SER A 276 -1.33 -15.01 11.55
CA SER A 276 -2.47 -14.45 10.78
C SER A 276 -3.64 -13.97 11.64
N SER A 277 -3.82 -14.51 12.85
CA SER A 277 -4.84 -14.04 13.79
C SER A 277 -4.56 -12.65 14.38
N VAL A 278 -3.30 -12.20 14.34
CA VAL A 278 -2.83 -10.90 14.85
C VAL A 278 -2.73 -9.88 13.70
N ILE A 279 -2.32 -10.32 12.52
CA ILE A 279 -2.14 -9.47 11.34
C ILE A 279 -3.50 -9.15 10.72
N ALA A 280 -3.90 -7.89 10.75
CA ALA A 280 -5.18 -7.39 10.22
C ALA A 280 -5.09 -6.85 8.78
N GLY A 281 -3.88 -6.65 8.25
CA GLY A 281 -3.65 -6.19 6.89
C GLY A 281 -2.16 -6.04 6.56
N GLN A 282 -1.81 -6.15 5.28
CA GLN A 282 -0.44 -5.97 4.79
C GLN A 282 -0.42 -5.04 3.59
N PHE A 283 0.52 -4.09 3.56
CA PHE A 283 0.53 -2.98 2.59
C PHE A 283 1.91 -2.80 1.99
N TYR A 284 1.97 -2.79 0.65
CA TYR A 284 3.21 -2.77 -0.13
C TYR A 284 3.18 -1.75 -1.26
N GLY A 285 4.35 -1.46 -1.83
CA GLY A 285 4.51 -0.64 -3.04
C GLY A 285 5.34 -1.38 -4.09
N HIS A 286 6.41 -0.74 -4.58
CA HIS A 286 7.46 -1.29 -5.45
C HIS A 286 7.04 -1.64 -6.88
N THR A 287 5.90 -2.29 -7.07
CA THR A 287 5.49 -2.77 -8.41
C THR A 287 4.91 -1.66 -9.28
N HIS A 288 4.54 -0.53 -8.66
CA HIS A 288 3.82 0.60 -9.28
C HIS A 288 2.46 0.19 -9.87
N ARG A 289 1.87 -0.90 -9.39
CA ARG A 289 0.59 -1.43 -9.88
C ARG A 289 -0.40 -1.63 -8.74
N ASP A 290 -1.67 -1.44 -9.04
CA ASP A 290 -2.74 -1.79 -8.12
C ASP A 290 -2.93 -3.32 -8.12
N SER A 291 -2.63 -3.98 -7.00
CA SER A 291 -2.82 -5.42 -6.88
C SER A 291 -3.27 -5.82 -5.50
N ILE A 292 -4.02 -6.92 -5.45
CA ILE A 292 -4.40 -7.59 -4.22
C ILE A 292 -3.76 -8.97 -4.18
N MET A 293 -3.45 -9.45 -2.99
CA MET A 293 -3.08 -10.84 -2.77
C MET A 293 -3.80 -11.39 -1.54
N VAL A 294 -4.08 -12.68 -1.56
CA VAL A 294 -4.71 -13.39 -0.44
C VAL A 294 -3.82 -14.53 0.00
N LEU A 295 -3.28 -14.41 1.21
CA LEU A 295 -2.53 -15.50 1.83
C LEU A 295 -3.51 -16.54 2.35
N SER A 296 -3.30 -17.79 1.95
CA SER A 296 -4.01 -18.95 2.49
C SER A 296 -3.16 -19.76 3.48
N ASP A 297 -3.84 -20.43 4.41
CA ASP A 297 -3.23 -21.44 5.28
C ASP A 297 -2.82 -22.69 4.47
N ILE A 298 -2.18 -23.66 5.14
CA ILE A 298 -1.74 -24.92 4.50
C ILE A 298 -2.89 -25.80 4.00
N LYS A 299 -4.14 -25.51 4.39
CA LYS A 299 -5.35 -26.22 3.95
C LYS A 299 -6.09 -25.47 2.83
N GLY A 300 -5.58 -24.31 2.40
CA GLY A 300 -6.19 -23.48 1.36
C GLY A 300 -7.29 -22.53 1.85
N ASN A 301 -7.42 -22.30 3.16
CA ASN A 301 -8.35 -21.31 3.70
C ASN A 301 -7.71 -19.92 3.67
N PRO A 302 -8.41 -18.87 3.21
CA PRO A 302 -7.85 -17.51 3.19
C PRO A 302 -7.75 -16.94 4.61
N ILE A 303 -6.58 -16.39 4.96
CA ILE A 303 -6.25 -15.96 6.34
C ILE A 303 -5.63 -14.55 6.43
N SER A 304 -5.14 -13.96 5.34
CA SER A 304 -4.62 -12.59 5.36
C SER A 304 -4.83 -11.89 4.01
N SER A 305 -5.17 -10.60 4.06
CA SER A 305 -5.35 -9.71 2.91
C SER A 305 -4.11 -8.82 2.74
N LEU A 306 -3.58 -8.76 1.52
CA LEU A 306 -2.41 -7.96 1.18
C LEU A 306 -2.75 -7.02 0.02
N PHE A 307 -2.27 -5.79 0.08
CA PHE A 307 -2.56 -4.74 -0.89
C PHE A 307 -1.25 -4.12 -1.38
N VAL A 308 -1.05 -4.11 -2.69
CA VAL A 308 0.05 -3.42 -3.35
C VAL A 308 -0.51 -2.15 -3.96
N ALA A 309 0.04 -1.00 -3.58
CA ALA A 309 -0.40 0.30 -4.08
C ALA A 309 0.35 0.70 -5.36
N PRO A 310 -0.35 1.34 -6.32
CA PRO A 310 0.30 1.94 -7.46
C PRO A 310 1.13 3.15 -7.02
N ALA A 311 2.07 3.53 -7.86
CA ALA A 311 2.97 4.63 -7.61
C ALA A 311 2.33 6.00 -7.88
N VAL A 312 2.91 7.04 -7.28
CA VAL A 312 2.68 8.41 -7.75
C VAL A 312 3.45 8.65 -9.06
N THR A 313 4.66 8.10 -9.20
CA THR A 313 5.40 8.19 -10.47
C THR A 313 4.66 7.44 -11.59
N PRO A 314 4.58 8.01 -12.81
CA PRO A 314 4.03 7.33 -13.99
C PRO A 314 5.13 6.67 -14.85
N VAL A 315 6.38 6.63 -14.37
CA VAL A 315 7.52 6.21 -15.17
C VAL A 315 7.35 4.79 -15.73
N LYS A 316 7.74 4.59 -16.98
CA LYS A 316 7.95 3.28 -17.58
C LYS A 316 9.22 3.27 -18.41
N SER A 317 9.76 2.08 -18.64
CA SER A 317 10.80 1.88 -19.65
C SER A 317 10.23 2.04 -21.07
N ILE A 318 11.12 2.36 -22.03
CA ILE A 318 10.77 2.46 -23.46
C ILE A 318 10.20 1.13 -23.99
N LYS A 319 10.67 0.00 -23.46
CA LYS A 319 10.23 -1.34 -23.89
C LYS A 319 8.85 -1.71 -23.38
N GLU A 320 8.35 -1.00 -22.38
CA GLU A 320 7.06 -1.30 -21.77
C GLU A 320 5.94 -0.59 -22.51
N LYS A 321 4.89 -1.34 -22.84
CA LYS A 321 3.70 -0.79 -23.48
C LYS A 321 2.84 0.01 -22.49
N GLN A 322 2.74 -0.48 -21.25
CA GLN A 322 1.86 0.06 -20.23
C GLN A 322 2.64 0.69 -19.08
N THR A 323 2.02 1.68 -18.45
CA THR A 323 2.43 2.25 -17.17
C THR A 323 1.18 2.41 -16.28
N ASN A 324 1.31 3.06 -15.15
CA ASN A 324 0.21 3.53 -14.32
C ASN A 324 0.01 5.04 -14.48
N ASN A 325 -1.23 5.50 -14.32
CA ASN A 325 -1.43 6.88 -13.88
C ASN A 325 -0.92 7.05 -12.43
N PRO A 326 -0.56 8.28 -12.02
CA PRO A 326 -0.29 8.59 -10.62
C PRO A 326 -1.47 8.21 -9.73
N GLY A 327 -1.19 7.46 -8.65
CA GLY A 327 -2.21 6.93 -7.73
C GLY A 327 -1.88 7.15 -6.26
N ILE A 328 -2.93 7.34 -5.45
CA ILE A 328 -2.90 7.37 -3.98
C ILE A 328 -4.16 6.70 -3.45
N ARG A 329 -4.12 6.10 -2.26
CA ARG A 329 -5.31 5.40 -1.73
C ARG A 329 -5.59 5.67 -0.27
N LEU A 330 -6.86 5.54 0.08
CA LEU A 330 -7.39 5.67 1.43
C LEU A 330 -8.02 4.35 1.86
N PHE A 331 -7.63 3.83 3.02
CA PHE A 331 -8.30 2.69 3.63
C PHE A 331 -9.28 3.14 4.70
N GLN A 332 -10.35 2.36 4.84
CA GLN A 332 -11.30 2.44 5.93
C GLN A 332 -11.16 1.20 6.82
N TYR A 333 -11.20 1.37 8.14
CA TYR A 333 -11.07 0.28 9.10
C TYR A 333 -12.01 0.44 10.30
N ASP A 334 -12.38 -0.66 10.93
CA ASP A 334 -13.14 -0.66 12.18
C ASP A 334 -12.22 -0.24 13.34
N PRO A 335 -12.53 0.83 14.08
CA PRO A 335 -11.67 1.30 15.18
C PRO A 335 -11.60 0.33 16.38
N HIS A 336 -12.47 -0.67 16.49
CA HIS A 336 -12.46 -1.62 17.60
C HIS A 336 -11.52 -2.80 17.37
N ASP A 337 -11.56 -3.39 16.17
CA ASP A 337 -10.82 -4.62 15.85
C ASP A 337 -9.85 -4.49 14.67
N TYR A 338 -9.77 -3.29 14.09
CA TYR A 338 -8.84 -2.91 13.02
C TYR A 338 -8.99 -3.71 11.73
N LYS A 339 -10.13 -4.36 11.53
CA LYS A 339 -10.48 -4.99 10.26
C LYS A 339 -10.63 -3.93 9.18
N LEU A 340 -10.08 -4.22 8.01
CA LEU A 340 -10.26 -3.38 6.82
C LEU A 340 -11.69 -3.53 6.31
N LEU A 341 -12.34 -2.38 6.18
CA LEU A 341 -13.72 -2.25 5.73
C LEU A 341 -13.75 -1.94 4.23
N ASP A 342 -12.97 -0.96 3.77
CA ASP A 342 -12.98 -0.52 2.37
C ASP A 342 -11.63 0.09 1.93
N MET A 343 -11.45 0.27 0.63
CA MET A 343 -10.35 1.01 0.03
C MET A 343 -10.86 1.89 -1.10
N LEU A 344 -10.49 3.18 -1.04
CA LEU A 344 -10.78 4.17 -2.06
C LEU A 344 -9.47 4.49 -2.79
N GLN A 345 -9.41 4.14 -4.07
CA GLN A 345 -8.29 4.47 -4.93
C GLN A 345 -8.60 5.80 -5.62
N TYR A 346 -7.64 6.73 -5.53
CA TYR A 346 -7.67 7.99 -6.25
C TYR A 346 -6.54 8.01 -7.28
N TYR A 347 -6.74 8.75 -8.36
CA TYR A 347 -5.75 8.88 -9.40
C TYR A 347 -5.78 10.25 -10.06
N LEU A 348 -4.68 10.57 -10.73
CA LEU A 348 -4.59 11.68 -11.65
C LEU A 348 -4.54 11.13 -13.07
N ASN A 349 -5.47 11.52 -13.94
CA ASN A 349 -5.30 11.27 -15.37
C ASN A 349 -4.19 12.20 -15.88
N LEU A 350 -2.97 11.65 -16.04
CA LEU A 350 -1.78 12.43 -16.36
C LEU A 350 -1.92 13.20 -17.67
N THR A 351 -2.50 12.54 -18.69
CA THR A 351 -2.75 13.16 -20.00
C THR A 351 -3.69 14.35 -19.88
N ASP A 352 -4.82 14.21 -19.19
CA ASP A 352 -5.79 15.30 -18.98
C ASP A 352 -5.18 16.44 -18.16
N ALA A 353 -4.40 16.11 -17.12
CA ALA A 353 -3.76 17.08 -16.25
C ALA A 353 -2.71 17.92 -16.98
N ASN A 354 -1.90 17.29 -17.83
CA ASN A 354 -0.91 17.99 -18.66
C ASN A 354 -1.59 18.85 -19.73
N LEU A 355 -2.63 18.34 -20.41
CA LEU A 355 -3.36 19.10 -21.44
C LEU A 355 -4.08 20.33 -20.89
N LYS A 356 -4.59 20.25 -19.66
CA LYS A 356 -5.32 21.34 -19.00
C LYS A 356 -4.45 22.19 -18.08
N GLU A 357 -3.19 21.80 -17.89
CA GLU A 357 -2.27 22.37 -16.90
C GLU A 357 -2.90 22.47 -15.50
N ASN A 358 -3.74 21.48 -15.13
CA ASN A 358 -4.41 21.44 -13.83
C ASN A 358 -4.53 20.01 -13.30
N ALA A 359 -3.93 19.73 -12.14
CA ALA A 359 -3.96 18.43 -11.50
C ALA A 359 -5.30 18.14 -10.79
N THR A 360 -6.30 17.68 -11.55
CA THR A 360 -7.59 17.27 -11.00
C THR A 360 -7.58 15.79 -10.59
N TRP A 361 -7.15 15.53 -9.36
CA TRP A 361 -7.25 14.20 -8.75
C TRP A 361 -8.71 13.79 -8.55
N LYS A 362 -9.03 12.52 -8.87
CA LYS A 362 -10.39 11.97 -8.83
C LYS A 362 -10.38 10.60 -8.20
N GLN A 363 -11.51 10.20 -7.63
CA GLN A 363 -11.71 8.81 -7.23
C GLN A 363 -11.75 7.94 -8.48
N GLU A 364 -10.90 6.93 -8.53
CA GLU A 364 -10.93 5.91 -9.57
C GLU A 364 -12.03 4.90 -9.24
N TYR A 365 -11.96 4.32 -8.03
CA TYR A 365 -12.96 3.37 -7.56
C TYR A 365 -12.96 3.26 -6.02
N ASN A 366 -14.06 2.72 -5.52
CA ASN A 366 -14.21 2.18 -4.19
C ASN A 366 -14.26 0.65 -4.33
N LEU A 367 -13.46 -0.10 -3.55
CA LEU A 367 -13.25 -1.53 -3.78
C LEU A 367 -14.53 -2.34 -3.58
N ILE A 368 -15.26 -2.13 -2.48
CA ILE A 368 -16.53 -2.82 -2.22
C ILE A 368 -17.52 -2.54 -3.35
N GLN A 369 -17.72 -1.27 -3.71
CA GLN A 369 -18.68 -0.89 -4.75
C GLN A 369 -18.28 -1.42 -6.13
N ALA A 370 -16.99 -1.37 -6.47
CA ALA A 370 -16.48 -1.80 -7.76
C ALA A 370 -16.69 -3.30 -7.98
N TYR A 371 -16.54 -4.11 -6.94
CA TYR A 371 -16.56 -5.57 -7.05
C TYR A 371 -17.79 -6.24 -6.44
N GLY A 372 -18.65 -5.50 -5.73
CA GLY A 372 -19.84 -6.02 -5.08
C GLY A 372 -19.53 -7.02 -3.96
N ILE A 373 -18.49 -6.74 -3.16
CA ILE A 373 -18.10 -7.55 -2.00
C ILE A 373 -18.43 -6.84 -0.68
N GLU A 374 -18.46 -7.56 0.45
CA GLU A 374 -18.92 -6.98 1.72
C GLU A 374 -17.85 -6.16 2.45
N ASP A 375 -16.59 -6.60 2.38
CA ASP A 375 -15.45 -6.01 3.08
C ASP A 375 -14.11 -6.44 2.44
N LEU A 376 -13.00 -6.05 3.06
CA LEU A 376 -11.64 -6.38 2.63
C LEU A 376 -11.06 -7.59 3.36
N GLN A 377 -11.89 -8.39 4.04
CA GLN A 377 -11.43 -9.57 4.77
C GLN A 377 -10.95 -10.66 3.80
N PRO A 378 -10.06 -11.57 4.26
CA PRO A 378 -9.42 -12.55 3.38
C PRO A 378 -10.43 -13.40 2.60
N LYS A 379 -11.55 -13.79 3.24
CA LYS A 379 -12.61 -14.57 2.60
C LYS A 379 -13.27 -13.81 1.45
N SER A 380 -13.64 -12.55 1.65
CA SER A 380 -14.28 -11.70 0.64
C SER A 380 -13.38 -11.52 -0.58
N LEU A 381 -12.09 -11.23 -0.36
CA LEU A 381 -11.11 -11.08 -1.44
C LEU A 381 -10.81 -12.41 -2.14
N TYR A 382 -10.80 -13.54 -1.42
CA TYR A 382 -10.60 -14.85 -2.02
C TYR A 382 -11.75 -15.26 -2.95
N GLU A 383 -12.99 -15.00 -2.53
CA GLU A 383 -14.16 -15.24 -3.39
C GLU A 383 -14.16 -14.30 -4.61
N LEU A 384 -13.71 -13.04 -4.46
CA LEU A 384 -13.47 -12.15 -5.60
C LEU A 384 -12.41 -12.72 -6.56
N ALA A 385 -11.29 -13.22 -6.05
CA ALA A 385 -10.25 -13.83 -6.88
C ALA A 385 -10.75 -15.07 -7.64
N LYS A 386 -11.63 -15.88 -7.03
CA LYS A 386 -12.33 -16.97 -7.73
C LYS A 386 -13.26 -16.46 -8.83
N GLN A 387 -13.98 -15.36 -8.59
CA GLN A 387 -14.80 -14.72 -9.64
C GLN A 387 -13.92 -14.24 -10.80
N PHE A 388 -12.71 -13.74 -10.53
CA PHE A 388 -11.78 -13.37 -11.60
C PHE A 388 -11.38 -14.59 -12.45
N ALA A 389 -11.15 -15.75 -11.83
CA ALA A 389 -10.77 -16.98 -12.51
C ALA A 389 -11.82 -17.54 -13.50
N SER A 390 -13.09 -17.10 -13.38
CA SER A 390 -14.16 -17.53 -14.29
C SER A 390 -13.92 -17.10 -15.75
N TRP A 391 -14.49 -17.88 -16.69
CA TRP A 391 -14.42 -17.58 -18.12
C TRP A 391 -15.09 -16.22 -18.40
N ASP A 392 -14.45 -15.36 -19.20
CA ASP A 392 -14.91 -14.00 -19.53
C ASP A 392 -15.35 -13.13 -18.33
N SER A 393 -14.67 -13.30 -17.18
CA SER A 393 -14.93 -12.52 -15.97
C SER A 393 -14.85 -11.00 -16.20
N LYS A 394 -16.00 -10.34 -16.15
CA LYS A 394 -16.10 -8.86 -16.19
C LYS A 394 -15.39 -8.21 -15.00
N GLN A 395 -15.36 -8.90 -13.86
CA GLN A 395 -14.67 -8.43 -12.66
C GLN A 395 -13.15 -8.43 -12.89
N PHE A 396 -12.61 -9.45 -13.56
CA PHE A 396 -11.19 -9.47 -13.91
C PHE A 396 -10.82 -8.38 -14.92
N ILE A 397 -11.66 -8.13 -15.94
CA ILE A 397 -11.42 -7.04 -16.90
C ILE A 397 -11.35 -5.70 -16.18
N LYS A 398 -12.28 -5.45 -15.25
CA LYS A 398 -12.26 -4.25 -14.40
C LYS A 398 -10.98 -4.17 -13.56
N TYR A 399 -10.62 -5.26 -12.87
CA TYR A 399 -9.39 -5.36 -12.10
C TYR A 399 -8.15 -5.05 -12.94
N TYR A 400 -8.08 -5.57 -14.16
CA TYR A 400 -6.92 -5.37 -15.01
C TYR A 400 -6.81 -3.93 -15.56
N ASN A 401 -7.91 -3.20 -15.70
CA ASN A 401 -7.87 -1.76 -15.99
C ASN A 401 -7.33 -0.98 -14.77
N TYR A 402 -7.80 -1.31 -13.56
CA TYR A 402 -7.32 -0.68 -12.32
C TYR A 402 -5.88 -1.06 -11.97
N PHE A 403 -5.39 -2.23 -12.40
CA PHE A 403 -3.99 -2.63 -12.25
C PHE A 403 -3.02 -1.58 -12.81
N PHE A 404 -3.40 -0.90 -13.89
CA PHE A 404 -2.68 0.21 -14.51
C PHE A 404 -3.25 1.60 -14.14
N VAL A 405 -4.07 1.69 -13.09
CA VAL A 405 -4.71 2.93 -12.64
C VAL A 405 -5.45 3.63 -13.78
N SER A 406 -6.19 2.85 -14.57
CA SER A 406 -6.96 3.30 -15.72
C SER A 406 -6.14 4.09 -16.76
N TYR A 407 -4.83 3.80 -16.87
CA TYR A 407 -3.95 4.42 -17.87
C TYR A 407 -4.41 4.12 -19.30
N ASP A 408 -4.75 2.86 -19.58
CA ASP A 408 -5.25 2.42 -20.88
C ASP A 408 -6.40 1.43 -20.66
N ASN A 409 -7.62 1.85 -21.01
CA ASN A 409 -8.83 1.02 -20.87
C ASN A 409 -9.02 0.02 -22.02
N SER A 410 -8.13 0.03 -23.02
CA SER A 410 -8.19 -0.88 -24.17
C SER A 410 -7.35 -2.16 -23.96
N VAL A 411 -6.68 -2.28 -22.81
CA VAL A 411 -5.77 -3.40 -22.54
C VAL A 411 -6.56 -4.68 -22.30
N ILE A 412 -6.18 -5.73 -23.03
CA ILE A 412 -6.79 -7.05 -22.92
C ILE A 412 -5.78 -8.01 -22.29
N CYS A 413 -6.19 -8.68 -21.21
CA CYS A 413 -5.43 -9.75 -20.57
C CYS A 413 -6.25 -11.05 -20.58
N SER A 414 -5.79 -12.00 -21.38
CA SER A 414 -6.42 -13.31 -21.55
C SER A 414 -5.36 -14.42 -21.54
N GLY A 415 -5.81 -15.67 -21.53
CA GLY A 415 -4.93 -16.84 -21.53
C GLY A 415 -3.86 -16.76 -20.44
N ILE A 416 -2.60 -16.74 -20.86
CA ILE A 416 -1.45 -16.78 -19.96
C ILE A 416 -1.32 -15.53 -19.07
N CYS A 417 -1.65 -14.35 -19.60
CA CYS A 417 -1.61 -13.11 -18.82
C CYS A 417 -2.55 -13.21 -17.62
N LYS A 418 -3.78 -13.68 -17.88
CA LYS A 418 -4.80 -13.87 -16.83
C LYS A 418 -4.34 -14.94 -15.83
N ALA A 419 -3.77 -16.05 -16.31
CA ALA A 419 -3.25 -17.10 -15.42
C ALA A 419 -2.19 -16.57 -14.45
N PHE A 420 -1.22 -15.77 -14.93
CA PHE A 420 -0.20 -15.15 -14.06
C PHE A 420 -0.82 -14.24 -13.00
N GLN A 421 -1.78 -13.40 -13.39
CA GLN A 421 -2.49 -12.52 -12.46
C GLN A 421 -3.24 -13.32 -11.39
N ILE A 422 -4.11 -14.27 -11.79
CA ILE A 422 -4.91 -15.05 -10.84
C ILE A 422 -4.01 -15.88 -9.90
N CYS A 423 -3.00 -16.55 -10.46
CA CYS A 423 -2.12 -17.37 -9.65
C CYS A 423 -1.32 -16.53 -8.66
N ALA A 424 -0.84 -15.34 -9.03
CA ALA A 424 -0.13 -14.44 -8.13
C ALA A 424 -1.04 -13.86 -7.03
N ILE A 425 -2.31 -13.56 -7.35
CA ILE A 425 -3.29 -13.08 -6.36
C ILE A 425 -3.55 -14.15 -5.28
N MET A 426 -3.72 -15.41 -5.70
CA MET A 426 -4.23 -16.47 -4.80
C MET A 426 -3.14 -17.34 -4.16
N ASN A 427 -1.91 -17.32 -4.69
CA ASN A 427 -0.88 -18.30 -4.33
C ASN A 427 0.48 -17.60 -4.16
N LEU A 428 0.89 -17.46 -2.90
CA LEU A 428 2.06 -16.67 -2.52
C LEU A 428 3.30 -17.52 -2.19
N ASP A 429 3.15 -18.84 -2.09
CA ASP A 429 4.26 -19.79 -1.91
C ASP A 429 4.53 -20.59 -3.19
N HIS A 430 5.73 -21.15 -3.29
CA HIS A 430 6.20 -21.88 -4.46
C HIS A 430 5.29 -23.04 -4.86
N THR A 431 4.85 -23.85 -3.90
CA THR A 431 4.06 -25.05 -4.20
C THR A 431 2.70 -24.66 -4.77
N SER A 432 1.97 -23.78 -4.06
CA SER A 432 0.64 -23.36 -4.48
C SER A 432 0.66 -22.59 -5.82
N TYR A 433 1.66 -21.73 -6.04
CA TYR A 433 1.76 -20.96 -7.29
C TYR A 433 1.99 -21.88 -8.51
N ARG A 434 2.90 -22.84 -8.38
CA ARG A 434 3.18 -23.79 -9.47
C ARG A 434 2.00 -24.71 -9.74
N ASP A 435 1.31 -25.16 -8.70
CA ASP A 435 0.13 -26.00 -8.88
C ASP A 435 -1.04 -25.25 -9.50
N CYS A 436 -1.22 -23.96 -9.18
CA CYS A 436 -2.16 -23.09 -9.87
C CYS A 436 -1.84 -22.99 -11.37
N LEU A 437 -0.59 -22.68 -11.74
CA LEU A 437 -0.22 -22.54 -13.15
C LEU A 437 -0.41 -23.84 -13.95
N LYS A 438 -0.11 -25.00 -13.37
CA LYS A 438 -0.34 -26.31 -14.03
C LYS A 438 -1.82 -26.48 -14.44
N GLN A 439 -2.77 -26.00 -13.64
CA GLN A 439 -4.20 -26.11 -13.96
C GLN A 439 -4.60 -25.27 -15.19
N TYR A 440 -3.85 -24.20 -15.48
CA TYR A 440 -4.06 -23.36 -16.67
C TYR A 440 -3.29 -23.82 -17.90
N TYR A 441 -2.19 -24.57 -17.74
CA TYR A 441 -1.41 -25.12 -18.85
C TYR A 441 -1.93 -26.46 -19.38
N ILE A 442 -2.75 -27.18 -18.60
CA ILE A 442 -3.32 -28.50 -18.96
C ILE A 442 -4.66 -28.36 -19.72
N LYS A 443 -5.23 -27.16 -19.79
CA LYS A 443 -6.40 -26.83 -20.62
C LYS A 443 -5.96 -26.14 -21.89
#